data_AF-A0A0D0T091-F1
#
_entry.id   AF-A0A0D0T091-F1
#
_cell.length_a   1.000
_cell.length_b   1.000
_cell.length_c   1.000
_cell.angle_alpha   90.00
_cell.angle_beta   90.00
_cell.angle_gamma   90.00
#
_symmetry.space_group_name_H-M   'P 1'
#
loop_
_entity.id
_entity.type
_entity.pdbx_description
1 polymer ?
#
loop_
_entity_poly.entity_id
_entity_poly.type
_entity_poly.pdbx_seq_one_letter_code
_entity_poly.pdbx_strand_id
1 'polypeptide(L)'
;MVASRSANILRSVRPATLSSRAYATVAPVLSRPVNGFVGAIGNTPLIRLNRLSEETGCNILAKAEFMSPGGSIKDRAALYLVQDAEEKGLIRPGGTVVEGTAGNTGIGLAHVCRSKGYNCVIYMPDTQSQEKIDLLRMLGADVRPVPELQSSGCPIRCFPRERSLDQPV
;
A
#
# COMPACT_ATOMS: atom_id res chain seq x y z
N MET A 1 -8.29 47.22 -29.70
CA MET A 1 -8.33 48.01 -28.45
C MET A 1 -9.81 48.07 -28.04
N VAL A 2 -10.30 47.21 -27.13
CA VAL A 2 -10.22 47.30 -25.65
C VAL A 2 -10.79 48.66 -25.19
N ALA A 3 -11.83 48.79 -24.36
CA ALA A 3 -12.28 47.94 -23.25
C ALA A 3 -13.81 47.87 -23.12
N SER A 4 -14.26 46.70 -22.70
CA SER A 4 -15.64 46.27 -22.48
C SER A 4 -16.22 46.86 -21.18
N ARG A 5 -17.55 47.02 -21.20
CA ARG A 5 -18.42 47.56 -20.16
C ARG A 5 -18.21 46.87 -18.81
N SER A 6 -17.99 47.68 -17.77
CA SER A 6 -18.13 47.29 -16.37
C SER A 6 -19.58 46.91 -16.09
N ALA A 7 -19.86 45.62 -15.96
CA ALA A 7 -21.10 45.11 -15.41
C ALA A 7 -20.83 44.65 -13.97
N ASN A 8 -21.38 45.43 -13.04
CA ASN A 8 -21.58 45.08 -11.64
C ASN A 8 -22.34 43.75 -11.57
N ILE A 9 -21.68 42.68 -11.14
CA ILE A 9 -22.34 41.43 -10.73
C ILE A 9 -22.02 41.24 -9.25
N LEU A 10 -22.80 41.92 -8.41
CA LEU A 10 -23.00 41.54 -7.02
C LEU A 10 -23.68 40.17 -7.01
N ARG A 11 -22.91 39.09 -7.10
CA ARG A 11 -23.39 37.76 -6.72
C ARG A 11 -23.53 37.78 -5.21
N SER A 12 -24.78 37.89 -4.73
CA SER A 12 -25.11 37.62 -3.35
C SER A 12 -24.63 36.21 -3.00
N VAL A 13 -23.55 36.11 -2.23
CA VAL A 13 -23.17 34.86 -1.58
C VAL A 13 -24.24 34.62 -0.52
N ARG A 14 -25.25 33.83 -0.87
CA ARG A 14 -26.18 33.31 0.14
C ARG A 14 -25.31 32.49 1.09
N PRO A 15 -25.35 32.72 2.41
CA PRO A 15 -24.67 31.83 3.32
C PRO A 15 -25.30 30.45 3.11
N ALA A 16 -24.50 29.50 2.63
CA ALA A 16 -24.90 28.12 2.65
C ALA A 16 -25.20 27.84 4.13
N THR A 17 -26.46 27.55 4.43
CA THR A 17 -26.86 27.07 5.74
C THR A 17 -26.00 25.85 6.02
N LEU A 18 -25.01 26.02 6.90
CA LEU A 18 -24.18 24.95 7.42
C LEU A 18 -25.15 24.01 8.12
N SER A 19 -25.65 23.02 7.39
CA SER A 19 -26.31 21.87 7.98
C SER A 19 -25.22 21.16 8.75
N SER A 20 -25.14 21.49 10.05
CA SER A 20 -24.32 20.82 11.03
C SER A 20 -24.90 19.42 11.23
N ARG A 21 -24.77 18.54 10.22
CA ARG A 21 -24.74 17.11 10.49
C ARG A 21 -23.48 16.89 11.28
N ALA A 22 -23.63 16.98 12.60
CA ALA A 22 -22.64 16.53 13.55
C ALA A 22 -22.24 15.12 13.10
N TYR A 23 -21.01 14.98 12.62
CA TYR A 23 -20.40 13.66 12.58
C TYR A 23 -20.42 13.25 14.03
N ALA A 24 -21.24 12.25 14.35
CA ALA A 24 -21.22 11.65 15.66
C ALA A 24 -19.74 11.46 16.00
N THR A 25 -19.27 12.09 17.08
CA THR A 25 -18.01 11.72 17.71
C THR A 25 -18.24 10.32 18.25
N VAL A 26 -18.19 9.34 17.34
CA VAL A 26 -18.31 7.94 17.66
C VAL A 26 -17.23 7.69 18.71
N ALA A 27 -17.67 7.03 19.78
CA ALA A 27 -16.97 6.64 20.99
C ALA A 27 -15.43 6.59 20.87
N PRO A 28 -14.68 6.88 21.97
CA PRO A 28 -13.23 6.78 21.97
C PRO A 28 -12.83 5.47 21.30
N VAL A 29 -11.99 5.55 20.27
CA VAL A 29 -11.46 4.39 19.55
C VAL A 29 -10.55 3.66 20.53
N LEU A 30 -11.13 2.91 21.45
CA LEU A 30 -10.43 1.87 22.18
C LEU A 30 -10.14 0.81 21.12
N SER A 31 -8.90 0.81 20.62
CA SER A 31 -8.42 -0.23 19.73
C SER A 31 -8.62 -1.57 20.42
N ARG A 32 -9.51 -2.40 19.87
CA ARG A 32 -9.70 -3.76 20.37
C ARG A 32 -8.37 -4.51 20.18
N PRO A 33 -7.92 -5.32 21.15
CA PRO A 33 -6.78 -6.21 20.94
C PRO A 33 -7.00 -7.07 19.70
N VAL A 34 -5.96 -7.22 18.88
CA VAL A 34 -5.97 -8.01 17.65
C VAL A 34 -4.94 -9.12 17.73
N ASN A 35 -5.16 -10.20 16.97
CA ASN A 35 -4.27 -11.36 16.97
C ASN A 35 -3.10 -11.16 16.00
N GLY A 36 -1.93 -10.86 16.55
CA GLY A 36 -0.67 -10.74 15.81
C GLY A 36 -0.65 -9.59 14.79
N PHE A 37 0.37 -9.58 13.93
CA PHE A 37 0.55 -8.55 12.89
C PHE A 37 -0.60 -8.57 11.89
N VAL A 38 -0.98 -9.75 11.41
CA VAL A 38 -2.05 -9.94 10.41
C VAL A 38 -3.39 -9.39 10.91
N GLY A 39 -3.72 -9.59 12.19
CA GLY A 39 -4.95 -9.07 12.78
C GLY A 39 -5.03 -7.54 12.84
N ALA A 40 -3.89 -6.84 12.75
CA ALA A 40 -3.83 -5.39 12.72
C ALA A 40 -4.00 -4.79 11.30
N ILE A 41 -4.00 -5.60 10.25
CA ILE A 41 -4.15 -5.13 8.87
C ILE A 41 -5.61 -4.76 8.59
N GLY A 42 -5.84 -3.55 8.09
CA GLY A 42 -7.18 -3.05 7.76
C GLY A 42 -7.81 -2.22 8.88
N ASN A 43 -9.15 -2.07 8.85
CA ASN A 43 -9.91 -1.22 9.79
C ASN A 43 -9.32 0.19 10.00
N THR A 44 -8.66 0.72 8.97
CA THR A 44 -8.01 2.03 9.03
C THR A 44 -9.05 3.16 9.10
N PRO A 45 -8.74 4.30 9.73
CA PRO A 45 -9.68 5.39 9.88
C PRO A 45 -10.17 5.97 8.54
N LEU A 46 -11.41 6.46 8.55
CA LEU A 46 -11.95 7.30 7.49
C LEU A 46 -11.96 8.75 7.98
N ILE A 47 -11.04 9.56 7.47
CA ILE A 47 -10.77 10.92 7.91
C ILE A 47 -11.55 11.89 7.04
N ARG A 48 -12.36 12.75 7.66
CA ARG A 48 -13.02 13.84 6.94
C ARG A 48 -12.05 14.97 6.62
N LEU A 49 -12.01 15.35 5.34
CA LEU A 49 -11.24 16.50 4.90
C LEU A 49 -12.12 17.76 4.97
N ASN A 50 -12.16 18.38 6.16
CA ASN A 50 -13.09 19.48 6.46
C ASN A 50 -13.04 20.61 5.44
N ARG A 51 -11.84 21.17 5.21
CA ARG A 51 -11.65 22.29 4.28
C ARG A 51 -12.09 21.97 2.84
N LEU A 52 -11.66 20.84 2.29
CA LEU A 52 -12.04 20.43 0.94
C LEU A 52 -13.55 20.15 0.84
N SER A 53 -14.15 19.61 1.90
CA SER A 53 -15.60 19.39 1.95
C SER A 53 -16.37 20.71 1.95
N GLU A 54 -15.90 21.70 2.69
CA GLU A 54 -16.49 23.05 2.74
C GLU A 54 -16.35 23.79 1.40
N GLU A 55 -15.16 23.76 0.78
CA GLU A 55 -14.89 24.44 -0.49
C GLU A 55 -15.69 23.85 -1.67
N THR A 56 -15.96 22.54 -1.65
CA THR A 56 -16.67 21.85 -2.74
C THR A 56 -18.17 21.67 -2.51
N GLY A 57 -18.63 21.83 -1.26
CA GLY A 57 -19.99 21.47 -0.85
C GLY A 57 -20.25 19.95 -0.79
N CYS A 58 -19.25 19.13 -1.07
CA CYS A 58 -19.33 17.66 -1.04
C CYS A 58 -18.81 17.10 0.30
N ASN A 59 -19.19 15.87 0.66
CA ASN A 59 -18.60 15.17 1.79
C ASN A 59 -17.36 14.38 1.35
N ILE A 60 -16.17 14.96 1.51
CA ILE A 60 -14.90 14.34 1.09
C ILE A 60 -14.25 13.63 2.28
N LEU A 61 -14.02 12.33 2.11
CA LEU A 61 -13.45 11.43 3.12
C LEU A 61 -12.20 10.75 2.56
N ALA A 62 -11.14 10.70 3.35
CA ALA A 62 -9.88 10.02 3.04
C ALA A 62 -9.72 8.75 3.88
N LYS A 63 -9.46 7.62 3.22
CA LYS A 63 -9.15 6.37 3.92
C LYS A 63 -7.67 6.32 4.27
N ALA A 64 -7.34 6.28 5.56
CA ALA A 64 -5.97 6.39 6.07
C ALA A 64 -5.19 5.06 6.00
N GLU A 65 -5.02 4.50 4.79
CA GLU A 65 -4.36 3.20 4.59
C GLU A 65 -2.87 3.18 4.94
N PHE A 66 -2.25 4.35 5.11
CA PHE A 66 -0.89 4.45 5.66
C PHE A 66 -0.81 4.01 7.14
N MET A 67 -1.95 3.89 7.83
CA MET A 67 -2.03 3.40 9.21
C MET A 67 -2.12 1.88 9.31
N SER A 68 -2.13 1.16 8.19
CA SER A 68 -1.86 -0.29 8.21
C SER A 68 -0.45 -0.53 8.78
N PRO A 69 -0.19 -1.67 9.47
CA PRO A 69 1.03 -1.84 10.25
C PRO A 69 2.33 -1.91 9.43
N GLY A 70 2.26 -2.28 8.15
CA GLY A 70 3.35 -2.17 7.17
C GLY A 70 3.40 -0.82 6.45
N GLY A 71 2.57 0.14 6.85
CA GLY A 71 2.62 1.54 6.43
C GLY A 71 1.89 1.85 5.12
N SER A 72 1.14 0.90 4.53
CA SER A 72 0.42 1.17 3.29
C SER A 72 -0.78 0.24 3.03
N ILE A 73 -1.57 0.59 2.02
CA ILE A 73 -2.67 -0.25 1.51
C ILE A 73 -2.22 -1.64 1.03
N LYS A 74 -0.94 -1.83 0.69
CA LYS A 74 -0.45 -3.09 0.11
C LYS A 74 -0.42 -4.24 1.12
N ASP A 75 -0.46 -3.95 2.42
CA ASP A 75 -0.60 -4.96 3.46
C ASP A 75 -1.88 -5.78 3.28
N ARG A 76 -2.97 -5.14 2.84
CA ARG A 76 -4.25 -5.81 2.54
C ARG A 76 -4.11 -6.82 1.41
N ALA A 77 -3.42 -6.43 0.34
CA ALA A 77 -3.21 -7.29 -0.82
C ALA A 77 -2.26 -8.46 -0.48
N ALA A 78 -1.18 -8.17 0.24
CA ALA A 78 -0.25 -9.19 0.72
C ALA A 78 -0.95 -10.24 1.61
N LEU A 79 -1.79 -9.78 2.55
CA LEU A 79 -2.56 -10.68 3.40
C LEU A 79 -3.51 -11.56 2.58
N TYR A 80 -4.29 -10.94 1.68
CA TYR A 80 -5.24 -11.67 0.85
C TYR A 80 -4.57 -12.71 -0.03
N LEU A 81 -3.45 -12.38 -0.69
CA LEU A 81 -2.72 -13.31 -1.56
C LEU A 81 -2.21 -14.54 -0.79
N VAL A 82 -1.66 -14.33 0.41
CA VAL A 82 -1.16 -15.45 1.23
C VAL A 82 -2.30 -16.30 1.75
N GLN A 83 -3.40 -15.70 2.23
CA GLN A 83 -4.59 -16.42 2.69
C GLN A 83 -5.25 -17.23 1.57
N ASP A 84 -5.41 -16.64 0.39
CA ASP A 84 -5.98 -17.32 -0.78
C ASP A 84 -5.10 -18.52 -1.19
N ALA A 85 -3.77 -18.37 -1.14
CA ALA A 85 -2.84 -19.47 -1.40
C ALA A 85 -2.90 -20.58 -0.33
N GLU A 86 -3.07 -20.22 0.94
CA GLU A 86 -3.30 -21.16 2.05
C GLU A 86 -4.60 -21.95 1.84
N GLU A 87 -5.70 -21.26 1.59
CA GLU A 87 -7.03 -21.84 1.40
C GLU A 87 -7.09 -22.80 0.20
N LYS A 88 -6.38 -22.47 -0.88
CA LYS A 88 -6.26 -23.31 -2.07
C LYS A 88 -5.23 -24.43 -1.93
N GLY A 89 -4.47 -24.48 -0.84
CA GLY A 89 -3.40 -25.45 -0.63
C GLY A 89 -2.21 -25.30 -1.58
N LEU A 90 -2.02 -24.10 -2.14
CA LEU A 90 -0.92 -23.79 -3.07
C LEU A 90 0.42 -23.57 -2.36
N ILE A 91 0.36 -23.18 -1.08
CA ILE A 91 1.54 -23.02 -0.23
C ILE A 91 1.45 -23.95 0.97
N ARG A 92 2.56 -24.65 1.26
CA ARG A 92 2.70 -25.51 2.44
C ARG A 92 3.35 -24.74 3.59
N PRO A 93 3.16 -25.13 4.86
CA PRO A 93 3.88 -24.54 5.99
C PRO A 93 5.40 -24.47 5.73
N GLY A 94 6.02 -23.33 6.01
CA GLY A 94 7.44 -23.08 5.70
C GLY A 94 7.76 -22.87 4.21
N GLY A 95 6.74 -22.81 3.35
CA GLY A 95 6.88 -22.52 1.93
C GLY A 95 7.42 -21.12 1.63
N THR A 96 7.69 -20.86 0.35
CA THR A 96 8.32 -19.62 -0.12
C THR A 96 7.37 -18.84 -1.01
N VAL A 97 7.17 -17.56 -0.69
CA VAL A 97 6.49 -16.58 -1.54
C VAL A 97 7.53 -15.79 -2.31
N VAL A 98 7.37 -15.69 -3.63
CA VAL A 98 8.30 -14.98 -4.52
C VAL A 98 7.54 -13.85 -5.22
N GLU A 99 8.05 -12.62 -5.14
CA GLU A 99 7.44 -11.45 -5.78
C GLU A 99 8.50 -10.54 -6.43
N GLY A 100 8.18 -10.01 -7.61
CA GLY A 100 8.99 -9.01 -8.31
C GLY A 100 8.58 -7.59 -7.96
N THR A 101 9.13 -6.99 -6.90
CA THR A 101 8.78 -5.63 -6.48
C THR A 101 9.85 -4.99 -5.58
N ALA A 102 10.08 -3.68 -5.73
CA ALA A 102 10.90 -2.90 -4.79
C ALA A 102 10.05 -2.04 -3.82
N GLY A 103 8.73 -2.18 -3.89
CA GLY A 103 7.79 -1.24 -3.29
C GLY A 103 7.05 -1.81 -2.08
N ASN A 104 5.98 -1.11 -1.73
CA ASN A 104 5.15 -1.44 -0.57
C ASN A 104 4.55 -2.85 -0.59
N THR A 105 4.36 -3.46 -1.77
CA THR A 105 3.92 -4.87 -1.86
C THR A 105 4.97 -5.81 -1.27
N GLY A 106 6.26 -5.56 -1.51
CA GLY A 106 7.34 -6.36 -0.95
C GLY A 106 7.42 -6.20 0.57
N ILE A 107 7.22 -4.98 1.08
CA ILE A 107 7.17 -4.70 2.51
C ILE A 107 6.01 -5.46 3.17
N GLY A 108 4.81 -5.35 2.60
CA GLY A 108 3.62 -6.05 3.10
C GLY A 108 3.79 -7.58 3.08
N LEU A 109 4.31 -8.13 1.98
CA LEU A 109 4.58 -9.57 1.87
C LEU A 109 5.65 -10.03 2.85
N ALA A 110 6.74 -9.27 3.03
CA ALA A 110 7.77 -9.60 4.00
C ALA A 110 7.16 -9.74 5.40
N HIS A 111 6.41 -8.73 5.85
CA HIS A 111 5.76 -8.79 7.17
C HIS A 111 4.76 -9.94 7.31
N VAL A 112 3.88 -10.15 6.32
CA VAL A 112 2.87 -11.21 6.37
C VAL A 112 3.54 -12.58 6.37
N CYS A 113 4.54 -12.81 5.51
CA CYS A 113 5.29 -14.06 5.45
C CYS A 113 5.99 -14.34 6.77
N ARG A 114 6.71 -13.36 7.35
CA ARG A 114 7.36 -13.52 8.65
C ARG A 114 6.37 -13.80 9.77
N SER A 115 5.21 -13.14 9.77
CA SER A 115 4.17 -13.38 10.78
C SER A 115 3.52 -14.76 10.68
N LYS A 116 3.47 -15.35 9.47
CA LYS A 116 2.84 -16.66 9.21
C LYS A 116 3.83 -17.82 9.11
N GLY A 117 5.13 -17.56 9.17
CA GLY A 117 6.18 -18.58 9.10
C GLY A 117 6.54 -19.03 7.68
N TYR A 118 6.42 -18.13 6.70
CA TYR A 118 6.86 -18.34 5.31
C TYR A 118 8.15 -17.61 5.01
N ASN A 119 8.89 -18.15 4.04
CA ASN A 119 10.02 -17.46 3.43
C ASN A 119 9.50 -16.46 2.40
N CYS A 120 10.16 -15.30 2.29
CA CYS A 120 9.82 -14.28 1.31
C CYS A 120 11.05 -13.97 0.47
N VAL A 121 10.96 -14.13 -0.84
CA VAL A 121 12.02 -13.77 -1.79
C VAL A 121 11.51 -12.63 -2.67
N ILE A 122 12.29 -11.56 -2.72
CA ILE A 122 11.94 -10.35 -3.46
C ILE A 122 12.97 -10.12 -4.56
N TYR A 123 12.50 -10.11 -5.80
CA TYR A 123 13.30 -9.68 -6.95
C TYR A 123 13.04 -8.20 -7.23
N MET A 124 14.09 -7.40 -7.38
CA MET A 124 13.97 -5.98 -7.70
C MET A 124 15.09 -5.48 -8.61
N PRO A 125 14.89 -4.41 -9.39
CA PRO A 125 15.97 -3.80 -10.16
C PRO A 125 17.17 -3.43 -9.27
N ASP A 126 18.38 -3.66 -9.76
CA ASP A 126 19.64 -3.24 -9.13
C ASP A 126 19.84 -1.71 -9.11
N THR A 127 19.01 -0.97 -9.85
CA THR A 127 18.93 0.50 -9.84
C THR A 127 18.19 1.08 -8.64
N GLN A 128 17.58 0.24 -7.79
CA GLN A 128 16.91 0.70 -6.57
C GLN A 128 17.91 1.15 -5.50
N SER A 129 17.49 2.08 -4.65
CA SER A 129 18.35 2.61 -3.59
C SER A 129 18.68 1.55 -2.55
N GLN A 130 19.87 1.63 -1.96
CA GLN A 130 20.36 0.67 -0.98
C GLN A 130 19.45 0.62 0.26
N GLU A 131 18.85 1.76 0.65
CA GLU A 131 17.94 1.85 1.80
C GLU A 131 16.70 0.98 1.62
N LYS A 132 16.19 0.84 0.39
CA LYS A 132 15.04 -0.03 0.12
C LYS A 132 15.41 -1.50 0.21
N ILE A 133 16.58 -1.86 -0.31
CA ILE A 133 17.13 -3.21 -0.23
C ILE A 133 17.33 -3.61 1.23
N ASP A 134 17.96 -2.73 2.01
CA ASP A 134 18.26 -2.96 3.41
C ASP A 134 16.98 -3.04 4.25
N LEU A 135 16.00 -2.15 3.99
CA LEU A 135 14.70 -2.24 4.63
C LEU A 135 14.07 -3.62 4.44
N LEU A 136 13.97 -4.12 3.20
CA LEU A 136 13.36 -5.42 2.93
C LEU A 136 14.13 -6.60 3.56
N ARG A 137 15.46 -6.53 3.55
CA ARG A 137 16.32 -7.51 4.25
C ARG A 137 16.11 -7.49 5.76
N MET A 138 16.04 -6.30 6.36
CA MET A 138 15.76 -6.13 7.79
C MET A 138 14.36 -6.66 8.17
N LEU A 139 13.39 -6.54 7.27
CA LEU A 139 12.06 -7.13 7.40
C LEU A 139 12.05 -8.66 7.21
N GLY A 140 13.21 -9.27 6.90
CA GLY A 140 13.40 -10.71 6.83
C GLY A 140 13.12 -11.33 5.46
N ALA A 141 13.07 -10.53 4.39
CA ALA A 141 13.01 -11.01 3.02
C ALA A 141 14.41 -11.28 2.44
N ASP A 142 14.52 -12.32 1.62
CA ASP A 142 15.68 -12.56 0.76
C ASP A 142 15.57 -11.67 -0.49
N VAL A 143 16.40 -10.64 -0.58
CA VAL A 143 16.37 -9.68 -1.68
C VAL A 143 17.40 -10.05 -2.74
N ARG A 144 16.91 -10.26 -3.97
CA ARG A 144 17.68 -10.61 -5.17
C ARG A 144 17.64 -9.46 -6.17
N PRO A 145 18.64 -8.56 -6.18
CA PRO A 145 18.76 -7.54 -7.21
C PRO A 145 18.93 -8.18 -8.59
N VAL A 146 18.28 -7.61 -9.61
CA VAL A 146 18.38 -8.05 -11.00
C VAL A 146 18.61 -6.84 -11.92
N PRO A 147 19.32 -6.99 -13.04
CA PRO A 147 19.46 -5.92 -14.01
C PRO A 147 18.09 -5.42 -14.49
N GLU A 148 17.92 -4.10 -14.58
CA GLU A 148 16.68 -3.50 -15.05
C GLU A 148 16.39 -3.89 -16.52
N LEU A 149 15.25 -4.56 -16.76
CA LEU A 149 14.72 -4.68 -18.12
C LEU A 149 14.01 -3.38 -18.47
N GLN A 150 14.50 -2.69 -19.49
CA GLN A 150 13.86 -1.48 -20.01
C GLN A 150 12.41 -1.80 -20.41
N SER A 151 11.46 -1.05 -19.83
CA SER A 151 10.02 -1.20 -20.11
C SER A 151 9.63 -0.84 -21.56
N SER A 152 10.56 -0.36 -22.39
CA SER A 152 10.33 0.00 -23.80
C SER A 152 10.41 -1.21 -24.74
N GLY A 153 9.75 -2.30 -24.37
CA GLY A 153 9.61 -3.49 -25.21
C GLY A 153 9.63 -4.77 -24.39
N CYS A 154 8.47 -5.24 -23.97
CA CYS A 154 8.31 -6.63 -23.58
C CYS A 154 8.77 -7.52 -24.76
N PRO A 155 9.79 -8.34 -24.53
CA PRO A 155 9.47 -9.74 -24.37
C PRO A 155 10.02 -10.19 -23.03
N ILE A 156 9.22 -10.91 -22.26
CA ILE A 156 9.72 -11.69 -21.13
C ILE A 156 10.75 -12.66 -21.71
N ARG A 157 12.04 -12.28 -21.74
CA ARG A 157 13.12 -13.27 -21.68
C ARG A 157 13.00 -13.85 -20.29
N CYS A 158 12.15 -14.86 -20.17
CA CYS A 158 12.30 -15.88 -19.15
C CYS A 158 13.79 -16.14 -19.05
N PHE A 159 14.32 -16.05 -17.82
CA PHE A 159 15.68 -16.45 -17.47
C PHE A 159 16.18 -17.56 -18.41
N PRO A 160 17.42 -17.46 -18.95
CA PRO A 160 18.06 -18.67 -19.45
C PRO A 160 17.98 -19.69 -18.30
N ARG A 161 17.28 -20.81 -18.52
CA ARG A 161 17.45 -21.98 -17.65
C ARG A 161 18.95 -22.21 -17.56
N GLU A 162 19.43 -22.42 -16.33
CA GLU A 162 20.84 -22.63 -15.93
C GLU A 162 21.59 -21.36 -15.49
N ARG A 163 21.34 -20.96 -14.24
CA ARG A 163 22.44 -20.58 -13.35
C ARG A 163 22.35 -21.50 -12.12
N SER A 164 23.35 -22.36 -11.98
CA SER A 164 23.47 -23.37 -10.94
C SER A 164 23.25 -22.79 -9.54
N LEU A 165 22.54 -23.55 -8.70
CA LEU A 165 22.30 -23.29 -7.27
C LEU A 165 23.57 -23.48 -6.41
N ASP A 166 24.72 -22.97 -6.87
CA ASP A 166 26.03 -23.27 -6.29
C ASP A 166 26.87 -22.01 -6.06
N GLN A 167 26.27 -21.00 -5.42
CA GLN A 167 27.06 -19.94 -4.78
C GLN A 167 26.82 -19.99 -3.26
N PRO A 168 27.89 -20.19 -2.46
CA PRO A 168 27.76 -20.27 -1.02
C PRO A 168 27.38 -18.91 -0.43
N VAL A 169 26.61 -18.99 0.66
CA VAL A 169 26.31 -17.93 1.63
C VAL A 169 27.58 -17.24 2.13
#